data_AF-A0AAD9R2P7-F1
#
_entry.id   AF-A0AAD9R2P7-F1
#
_cell.length_a   1.000
_cell.length_b   1.000
_cell.length_c   1.000
_cell.angle_alpha   90.00
_cell.angle_beta   90.00
_cell.angle_gamma   90.00
#
_symmetry.space_group_name_H-M   'P 1'
#
loop_
_entity.id
_entity.type
_entity.pdbx_description
1 polymer ?
#
loop_
_entity_poly.entity_id
_entity_poly.type
_entity_poly.pdbx_seq_one_letter_code
_entity_poly.pdbx_strand_id
1 'polypeptide(L)'
;MDLRRDFLFPVIIWVIIQRAFILGGRAGFNDGSLILESGDVLEINTTVPSIVRRNHNSANSIFTASLEMKNFSQVAFVTFSGNIELKKGSRINVTGKYALSIKSENGNISIQTDINMTCNEENLHPTCLGGFTQSLSETRNIYRGLGPGGLNYIDLSVPPRALAQFCLPGSSHGGNVLPTPYFQVGDSYDKENLATFLGGSGGSCRYQRKSVAGGGAIELVSKTGSISINASIIASATRSGPRCSGGSGGLIRLMAQQVEILGNGRLIVEGGDGNEGRDGLEGGGRRLEGGGAGGIIQIISPEGNLSAGSLSLGHGTSSIEFLCNRHQAKIDYHGYYYLQVSSALNISGHNSSFPYKQLYWNEEPHFTHNLPCLPPKVHLQNLPSLNSKGPAVAILRSNDFIVQGNVLNANCNSSNTLLFEWFLTSYSVNQGGETKIKETILLDETGTQWNLPKRVLVYGAYYVDFRAAFTSNPKMFGSTLGFFTIEKSPLRAKISGGNTVTRGKGKTITLNGSLSQDPDVEPGNITSMNFTWLCKKRNESFPNLSVPIPVVSLTPGLGQGGSGGCFGTGVGRLNSNTAVVNLSTSAMNVGEFYDIKLIVHHQLRGKYN
;
A
#
# COMPACT_ATOMS: atom_id res chain seq x y z
N MET A 1 -27.28 17.66 22.83
CA MET A 1 -27.73 17.27 21.48
C MET A 1 -26.93 16.04 21.10
N ASP A 2 -27.51 14.85 21.26
CA ASP A 2 -26.81 13.60 20.92
C ASP A 2 -27.83 12.56 20.46
N LEU A 3 -27.84 12.26 19.16
CA LEU A 3 -28.79 11.40 18.47
C LEU A 3 -28.22 9.96 18.44
N ARG A 4 -28.48 9.17 19.49
CA ARG A 4 -28.27 7.72 19.45
C ARG A 4 -29.37 7.10 18.59
N ARG A 5 -29.02 6.68 17.37
CA ARG A 5 -29.88 5.91 16.47
C ARG A 5 -29.86 4.44 16.91
N ASP A 6 -30.95 3.99 17.50
CA ASP A 6 -31.26 2.58 17.67
C ASP A 6 -31.53 1.92 16.30
N PHE A 7 -30.72 0.93 15.93
CA PHE A 7 -30.93 0.16 14.71
C PHE A 7 -32.12 -0.82 14.88
N LEU A 8 -33.26 -0.47 14.32
CA LEU A 8 -34.42 -1.34 14.11
C LEU A 8 -34.46 -1.75 12.63
N PHE A 9 -34.28 -3.03 12.30
CA PHE A 9 -34.47 -3.53 10.93
C PHE A 9 -35.93 -3.98 10.69
N PRO A 10 -36.69 -3.34 9.79
CA PRO A 10 -37.82 -3.98 9.11
C PRO A 10 -37.31 -4.82 7.92
N VAL A 11 -37.85 -6.02 7.75
CA VAL A 11 -37.62 -6.85 6.56
C VAL A 11 -38.54 -6.35 5.44
N ILE A 12 -37.97 -5.79 4.38
CA ILE A 12 -38.64 -5.57 3.09
C ILE A 12 -37.80 -6.29 2.03
N ILE A 13 -38.42 -7.24 1.33
CA ILE A 13 -37.79 -8.08 0.31
C ILE A 13 -37.99 -7.41 -1.05
N TRP A 14 -36.89 -7.12 -1.75
CA TRP A 14 -36.87 -6.92 -3.20
C TRP A 14 -35.88 -7.92 -3.80
N VAL A 15 -36.35 -8.69 -4.78
CA VAL A 15 -35.52 -9.61 -5.57
C VAL A 15 -34.90 -8.81 -6.71
N ILE A 16 -33.57 -8.78 -6.78
CA ILE A 16 -32.83 -8.32 -7.95
C ILE A 16 -31.87 -9.42 -8.39
N ILE A 17 -31.92 -9.72 -9.69
CA ILE A 17 -31.17 -10.74 -10.40
C ILE A 17 -29.66 -10.43 -10.33
N GLN A 18 -28.87 -11.38 -9.84
CA GLN A 18 -27.41 -11.30 -9.79
C GLN A 18 -26.81 -11.53 -11.19
N ARG A 19 -25.94 -10.62 -11.63
CA ARG A 19 -24.89 -10.94 -12.62
C ARG A 19 -23.74 -11.65 -11.90
N ALA A 20 -23.09 -12.55 -12.64
CA ALA A 20 -22.08 -13.48 -12.19
C ALA A 20 -21.05 -12.94 -11.19
N PHE A 21 -20.80 -13.76 -10.18
CA PHE A 21 -19.67 -13.67 -9.25
C PHE A 21 -18.39 -14.00 -10.02
N ILE A 22 -17.45 -13.06 -10.16
CA ILE A 22 -16.06 -13.36 -10.51
C ILE A 22 -15.24 -13.34 -9.23
N LEU A 23 -14.63 -14.47 -8.90
CA LEU A 23 -13.65 -14.63 -7.83
C LEU A 23 -12.37 -13.84 -8.17
N GLY A 24 -11.92 -12.99 -7.24
CA GLY A 24 -10.52 -12.59 -7.05
C GLY A 24 -9.82 -11.86 -8.21
N GLY A 25 -10.08 -10.56 -8.38
CA GLY A 25 -9.16 -9.68 -9.12
C GLY A 25 -7.92 -9.38 -8.27
N ARG A 26 -6.73 -9.79 -8.73
CA ARG A 26 -5.45 -9.40 -8.10
C ARG A 26 -5.23 -7.90 -8.34
N ALA A 27 -4.95 -7.12 -7.31
CA ALA A 27 -4.76 -5.67 -7.45
C ALA A 27 -3.63 -5.37 -8.45
N GLY A 28 -3.86 -4.49 -9.41
CA GLY A 28 -2.89 -4.14 -10.46
C GLY A 28 -2.78 -5.16 -11.61
N PHE A 29 -3.64 -6.19 -11.64
CA PHE A 29 -3.68 -7.19 -12.72
C PHE A 29 -4.78 -6.87 -13.72
N ASN A 30 -4.45 -6.97 -15.01
CA ASN A 30 -5.35 -6.75 -16.12
C ASN A 30 -5.30 -7.98 -17.03
N ASP A 31 -6.48 -8.52 -17.34
CA ASP A 31 -6.58 -9.62 -18.29
C ASP A 31 -6.50 -9.12 -19.73
N GLY A 32 -5.76 -9.83 -20.57
CA GLY A 32 -5.48 -9.50 -21.95
C GLY A 32 -4.20 -8.67 -22.16
N SER A 33 -4.08 -8.16 -23.37
CA SER A 33 -2.93 -7.39 -23.86
C SER A 33 -3.14 -5.88 -23.73
N LEU A 34 -2.05 -5.13 -23.53
CA LEU A 34 -2.03 -3.68 -23.73
C LEU A 34 -1.47 -3.39 -25.12
N ILE A 35 -2.31 -2.90 -26.04
CA ILE A 35 -1.90 -2.54 -27.39
C ILE A 35 -2.25 -1.07 -27.63
N LEU A 36 -1.24 -0.24 -27.89
CA LEU A 36 -1.40 1.14 -28.34
C LEU A 36 -1.18 1.20 -29.84
N GLU A 37 -2.19 1.64 -30.56
CA GLU A 37 -2.11 1.91 -32.00
C GLU A 37 -1.57 3.32 -32.27
N SER A 38 -1.20 3.60 -33.52
CA SER A 38 -0.82 4.95 -33.93
C SER A 38 -1.95 5.95 -33.63
N GLY A 39 -1.62 7.05 -32.98
CA GLY A 39 -2.57 8.08 -32.53
C GLY A 39 -3.13 7.87 -31.11
N ASP A 40 -2.96 6.70 -30.50
CA ASP A 40 -3.36 6.46 -29.11
C ASP A 40 -2.45 7.22 -28.13
N VAL A 41 -3.01 7.62 -26.99
CA VAL A 41 -2.28 8.22 -25.87
C VAL A 41 -2.45 7.37 -24.63
N LEU A 42 -1.34 6.96 -24.00
CA LEU A 42 -1.33 6.29 -22.71
C LEU A 42 -0.92 7.27 -21.61
N GLU A 43 -1.84 7.54 -20.70
CA GLU A 43 -1.61 8.38 -19.53
C GLU A 43 -1.37 7.50 -18.31
N ILE A 44 -0.21 7.67 -17.66
CA ILE A 44 0.21 6.93 -16.48
C ILE A 44 0.43 7.93 -15.34
N ASN A 45 -0.26 7.74 -14.22
CA ASN A 45 0.02 8.44 -12.97
C ASN A 45 0.63 7.45 -11.98
N THR A 46 1.84 7.71 -11.50
CA THR A 46 2.52 6.83 -10.55
C THR A 46 2.20 7.16 -9.10
N THR A 47 1.71 8.36 -8.77
CA THR A 47 1.40 8.75 -7.37
C THR A 47 0.10 8.13 -6.87
N VAL A 48 -0.95 8.28 -7.67
CA VAL A 48 -2.22 7.56 -7.50
C VAL A 48 -2.29 6.65 -8.71
N PRO A 49 -1.80 5.38 -8.60
CA PRO A 49 -1.63 4.51 -9.75
C PRO A 49 -2.88 4.45 -10.62
N SER A 50 -2.77 5.00 -11.82
CA SER A 50 -3.83 4.96 -12.82
C SER A 50 -3.21 4.88 -14.19
N ILE A 51 -3.77 4.03 -15.04
CA ILE A 51 -3.34 3.88 -16.44
C ILE A 51 -4.57 4.01 -17.32
N VAL A 52 -4.56 5.00 -18.19
CA VAL A 52 -5.68 5.33 -19.07
C VAL A 52 -5.18 5.38 -20.50
N ARG A 53 -5.71 4.50 -21.36
CA ARG A 53 -5.54 4.59 -22.81
C ARG A 53 -6.66 5.47 -23.37
N ARG A 54 -6.28 6.58 -23.97
CA ARG A 54 -7.17 7.42 -24.79
C ARG A 54 -6.99 7.05 -26.25
N ASN A 55 -8.08 6.61 -26.87
CA ASN A 55 -8.10 6.26 -28.27
C ASN A 55 -8.62 7.45 -29.08
N HIS A 56 -7.98 7.75 -30.20
CA HIS A 56 -8.39 8.86 -31.05
C HIS A 56 -9.81 8.69 -31.62
N ASN A 57 -10.28 7.43 -31.78
CA ASN A 57 -11.53 7.08 -32.47
C ASN A 57 -12.50 6.20 -31.67
N SER A 58 -12.26 5.94 -30.37
CA SER A 58 -13.14 5.08 -29.54
C SER A 58 -13.13 5.44 -28.05
N ALA A 59 -13.89 4.70 -27.25
CA ALA A 59 -13.99 4.92 -25.81
C ALA A 59 -12.65 4.67 -25.08
N ASN A 60 -12.38 5.48 -24.06
CA ASN A 60 -11.18 5.33 -23.22
C ASN A 60 -11.18 3.99 -22.49
N SER A 61 -10.01 3.34 -22.44
CA SER A 61 -9.81 2.13 -21.65
C SER A 61 -9.06 2.47 -20.37
N ILE A 62 -9.57 2.00 -19.23
CA ILE A 62 -8.97 2.21 -17.91
C ILE A 62 -8.42 0.87 -17.43
N PHE A 63 -7.16 0.87 -17.02
CA PHE A 63 -6.47 -0.31 -16.49
C PHE A 63 -6.21 -0.14 -15.00
N THR A 64 -6.27 -1.26 -14.28
CA THR A 64 -6.00 -1.31 -12.84
C THR A 64 -4.49 -1.25 -12.61
N ALA A 65 -4.03 -0.30 -11.82
CA ALA A 65 -2.65 -0.18 -11.35
C ALA A 65 -2.64 -0.05 -9.81
N SER A 66 -1.53 -0.40 -9.18
CA SER A 66 -1.40 -0.46 -7.72
C SER A 66 -0.04 0.05 -7.24
N LEU A 67 0.10 0.30 -5.94
CA LEU A 67 1.39 0.59 -5.30
C LEU A 67 1.92 -0.67 -4.60
N GLU A 68 3.21 -0.92 -4.77
CA GLU A 68 3.96 -1.91 -4.00
C GLU A 68 5.23 -1.29 -3.41
N MET A 69 5.76 -1.90 -2.36
CA MET A 69 7.07 -1.55 -1.81
C MET A 69 8.10 -2.55 -2.35
N LYS A 70 9.09 -2.07 -3.11
CA LYS A 70 10.24 -2.83 -3.59
C LYS A 70 11.51 -2.26 -2.97
N ASN A 71 12.20 -3.03 -2.13
CA ASN A 71 13.49 -2.67 -1.52
C ASN A 71 13.52 -1.20 -1.03
N PHE A 72 12.63 -0.89 -0.08
CA PHE A 72 12.47 0.42 0.56
C PHE A 72 11.93 1.55 -0.33
N SER A 73 11.52 1.25 -1.56
CA SER A 73 11.01 2.22 -2.53
C SER A 73 9.57 1.92 -2.90
N GLN A 74 8.72 2.94 -2.96
CA GLN A 74 7.34 2.81 -3.40
C GLN A 74 7.29 2.84 -4.93
N VAL A 75 6.59 1.87 -5.51
CA VAL A 75 6.56 1.61 -6.96
C VAL A 75 5.12 1.50 -7.42
N ALA A 76 4.77 2.26 -8.46
CA ALA A 76 3.54 2.05 -9.20
C ALA A 76 3.75 0.87 -10.13
N PHE A 77 2.94 -0.17 -9.96
CA PHE A 77 3.04 -1.37 -10.78
C PHE A 77 1.73 -1.68 -11.50
N VAL A 78 1.89 -2.28 -12.67
CA VAL A 78 0.79 -2.81 -13.48
C VAL A 78 1.23 -4.13 -14.10
N THR A 79 0.32 -5.08 -14.15
CA THR A 79 0.51 -6.40 -14.77
C THR A 79 -0.56 -6.66 -15.81
N PHE A 80 -0.15 -7.19 -16.96
CA PHE A 80 -1.00 -7.68 -18.04
C PHE A 80 -0.77 -9.18 -18.24
N SER A 81 -1.85 -9.93 -18.53
CA SER A 81 -1.72 -11.37 -18.78
C SER A 81 -1.16 -11.68 -20.18
N GLY A 82 -1.36 -10.77 -21.16
CA GLY A 82 -0.91 -10.89 -22.55
C GLY A 82 0.20 -9.91 -22.93
N ASN A 83 0.35 -9.66 -24.24
CA ASN A 83 1.39 -8.80 -24.80
C ASN A 83 1.24 -7.34 -24.38
N ILE A 84 2.36 -6.62 -24.38
CA ILE A 84 2.40 -5.17 -24.24
C ILE A 84 3.07 -4.60 -25.49
N GLU A 85 2.30 -3.93 -26.34
CA GLU A 85 2.75 -3.41 -27.63
C GLU A 85 2.48 -1.90 -27.70
N LEU A 86 3.54 -1.11 -27.66
CA LEU A 86 3.48 0.35 -27.77
C LEU A 86 3.92 0.72 -29.19
N LYS A 87 3.00 0.69 -30.15
CA LYS A 87 3.34 0.82 -31.58
C LYS A 87 3.70 2.25 -31.94
N LYS A 88 4.56 2.38 -32.96
CA LYS A 88 5.00 3.66 -33.50
C LYS A 88 3.83 4.57 -33.83
N GLY A 89 3.92 5.83 -33.40
CA GLY A 89 2.89 6.85 -33.60
C GLY A 89 1.90 6.98 -32.43
N SER A 90 1.97 6.11 -31.42
CA SER A 90 1.33 6.35 -30.13
C SER A 90 2.12 7.36 -29.29
N ARG A 91 1.54 7.84 -28.18
CA ARG A 91 2.20 8.73 -27.20
C ARG A 91 2.04 8.19 -25.79
N ILE A 92 3.04 8.40 -24.96
CA ILE A 92 3.05 7.93 -23.57
C ILE A 92 3.39 9.11 -22.67
N ASN A 93 2.51 9.39 -21.71
CA ASN A 93 2.67 10.47 -20.74
C ASN A 93 2.74 9.85 -19.34
N VAL A 94 3.92 9.89 -18.72
CA VAL A 94 4.12 9.42 -17.35
C VAL A 94 4.23 10.61 -16.42
N THR A 95 3.48 10.58 -15.32
CA THR A 95 3.45 11.63 -14.30
C THR A 95 3.45 11.01 -12.90
N GLY A 96 3.85 11.78 -11.88
CA GLY A 96 3.77 11.35 -10.48
C GLY A 96 5.12 11.24 -9.79
N LYS A 97 5.11 10.61 -8.61
CA LYS A 97 6.21 10.62 -7.63
C LYS A 97 7.03 9.33 -7.62
N TYR A 98 6.36 8.20 -7.87
CA TYR A 98 6.91 6.87 -7.64
C TYR A 98 7.48 6.29 -8.93
N ALA A 99 8.38 5.31 -8.78
CA ALA A 99 8.94 4.57 -9.89
C ALA A 99 7.86 3.73 -10.59
N LEU A 100 8.11 3.27 -11.81
CA LEU A 100 7.15 2.55 -12.64
C LEU A 100 7.61 1.12 -12.95
N SER A 101 6.77 0.13 -12.70
CA SER A 101 7.00 -1.26 -13.09
C SER A 101 5.85 -1.75 -13.97
N ILE A 102 6.16 -2.16 -15.20
CA ILE A 102 5.19 -2.69 -16.16
C ILE A 102 5.56 -4.15 -16.44
N LYS A 103 4.61 -5.04 -16.17
CA LYS A 103 4.81 -6.49 -16.31
C LYS A 103 3.85 -7.12 -17.30
N SER A 104 4.39 -7.99 -18.14
CA SER A 104 3.64 -9.03 -18.86
C SER A 104 3.90 -10.38 -18.18
N GLU A 105 2.85 -11.11 -17.80
CA GLU A 105 3.01 -12.46 -17.22
C GLU A 105 3.41 -13.49 -18.27
N ASN A 106 2.69 -13.54 -19.39
CA ASN A 106 2.82 -14.61 -20.39
C ASN A 106 3.11 -14.12 -21.82
N GLY A 107 3.19 -12.81 -22.05
CA GLY A 107 3.35 -12.21 -23.38
C GLY A 107 4.67 -11.44 -23.54
N ASN A 108 4.93 -10.99 -24.76
CA ASN A 108 6.10 -10.19 -25.10
C ASN A 108 5.84 -8.70 -24.83
N ILE A 109 6.93 -7.94 -24.66
CA ILE A 109 6.87 -6.47 -24.58
C ILE A 109 7.59 -5.89 -25.80
N SER A 110 6.87 -5.12 -26.63
CA SER A 110 7.43 -4.42 -27.79
C SER A 110 7.23 -2.91 -27.63
N ILE A 111 8.34 -2.18 -27.59
CA ILE A 111 8.36 -0.72 -27.41
C ILE A 111 8.82 -0.07 -28.72
N GLN A 112 7.92 0.61 -29.41
CA GLN A 112 8.18 1.37 -30.64
C GLN A 112 7.78 2.85 -30.51
N THR A 113 7.52 3.29 -29.28
CA THR A 113 7.20 4.66 -28.88
C THR A 113 8.07 5.04 -27.71
N ASP A 114 8.46 6.32 -27.66
CA ASP A 114 9.33 6.82 -26.59
C ASP A 114 8.63 6.81 -25.24
N ILE A 115 9.35 6.38 -24.19
CA ILE A 115 8.93 6.48 -22.80
C ILE A 115 9.87 7.46 -22.10
N ASN A 116 9.32 8.54 -21.58
CA ASN A 116 10.09 9.55 -20.85
C ASN A 116 9.78 9.51 -19.36
N MET A 117 10.82 9.23 -18.57
CA MET A 117 10.86 9.18 -17.11
C MET A 117 11.72 10.31 -16.53
N THR A 118 12.09 11.30 -17.33
CA THR A 118 12.73 12.53 -16.85
C THR A 118 11.68 13.45 -16.22
N CYS A 119 12.02 14.01 -15.06
CA CYS A 119 11.14 14.91 -14.33
C CYS A 119 10.99 16.27 -15.02
N ASN A 120 9.85 16.92 -14.81
CA ASN A 120 9.66 18.30 -15.24
C ASN A 120 10.13 19.28 -14.14
N GLU A 121 10.53 20.49 -14.55
CA GLU A 121 11.16 21.55 -13.73
C GLU A 121 10.28 22.14 -12.60
N GLU A 122 9.06 21.66 -12.38
CA GLU A 122 8.12 22.26 -11.40
C GLU A 122 7.83 21.39 -10.16
N ASN A 123 8.53 20.26 -9.99
CA ASN A 123 8.26 19.38 -8.86
C ASN A 123 9.04 19.78 -7.60
N LEU A 124 8.34 20.39 -6.64
CA LEU A 124 8.82 20.74 -5.29
C LEU A 124 8.65 19.58 -4.28
N HIS A 125 8.45 18.35 -4.77
CA HIS A 125 8.28 17.16 -3.94
C HIS A 125 9.62 16.41 -3.83
N PRO A 126 9.98 15.78 -2.68
CA PRO A 126 11.28 15.11 -2.49
C PRO A 126 11.60 13.99 -3.50
N THR A 127 10.58 13.49 -4.20
CA THR A 127 10.71 12.49 -5.27
C THR A 127 9.83 12.85 -6.46
N CYS A 128 10.23 12.40 -7.65
CA CYS A 128 9.52 12.53 -8.91
C CYS A 128 9.86 11.32 -9.81
N LEU A 129 8.83 10.62 -10.31
CA LEU A 129 8.95 9.42 -11.15
C LEU A 129 9.94 8.35 -10.62
N GLY A 130 10.11 8.27 -9.29
CA GLY A 130 11.08 7.38 -8.63
C GLY A 130 12.47 7.98 -8.41
N GLY A 131 12.81 9.08 -9.07
CA GLY A 131 14.02 9.88 -8.81
C GLY A 131 13.82 10.85 -7.65
N PHE A 132 14.93 11.36 -7.12
CA PHE A 132 14.95 12.33 -6.02
C PHE A 132 15.12 13.75 -6.54
N THR A 133 14.67 14.72 -5.74
CA THR A 133 14.77 16.16 -6.06
C THR A 133 15.58 16.90 -4.98
N GLN A 134 15.28 18.18 -4.74
CA GLN A 134 15.94 18.98 -3.71
C GLN A 134 15.20 18.98 -2.38
N SER A 135 15.97 19.18 -1.31
CA SER A 135 15.48 19.44 0.03
C SER A 135 14.52 20.64 0.06
N LEU A 136 13.50 20.53 0.91
CA LEU A 136 12.61 21.65 1.24
C LEU A 136 13.32 22.69 2.11
N SER A 137 14.33 22.29 2.87
CA SER A 137 15.10 23.15 3.77
C SER A 137 16.43 23.58 3.15
N GLU A 138 16.74 24.86 3.32
CA GLU A 138 18.03 25.45 3.00
C GLU A 138 19.00 25.27 4.17
N THR A 139 20.28 25.04 3.88
CA THR A 139 21.35 24.99 4.89
C THR A 139 22.53 25.79 4.36
N ARG A 140 22.96 26.82 5.09
CA ARG A 140 24.09 27.69 4.67
C ARG A 140 23.94 28.25 3.24
N ASN A 141 22.74 28.69 2.88
CA ASN A 141 22.37 29.17 1.54
C ASN A 141 22.43 28.11 0.43
N ILE A 142 22.31 26.82 0.78
CA ILE A 142 22.35 25.70 -0.15
C ILE A 142 21.11 24.82 0.07
N TYR A 143 20.36 24.60 -1.00
CA TYR A 143 19.35 23.55 -1.09
C TYR A 143 20.03 22.26 -1.53
N ARG A 144 20.07 21.29 -0.63
CA ARG A 144 20.76 20.00 -0.87
C ARG A 144 19.95 19.14 -1.83
N GLY A 145 20.64 18.52 -2.78
CA GLY A 145 20.12 17.41 -3.56
C GLY A 145 19.85 16.19 -2.68
N LEU A 146 18.65 15.63 -2.76
CA LEU A 146 18.25 14.41 -2.03
C LEU A 146 18.60 13.17 -2.83
N GLY A 147 18.53 12.02 -2.16
CA GLY A 147 18.75 10.71 -2.77
C GLY A 147 20.16 10.17 -2.51
N PRO A 148 20.40 8.91 -2.90
CA PRO A 148 21.69 8.25 -2.71
C PRO A 148 22.81 9.02 -3.41
N GLY A 149 23.76 9.49 -2.61
CA GLY A 149 24.88 10.36 -2.98
C GLY A 149 24.52 11.73 -3.57
N GLY A 150 23.38 12.26 -3.17
CA GLY A 150 23.23 13.72 -3.05
C GLY A 150 24.15 14.29 -1.94
N LEU A 151 24.10 15.61 -1.77
CA LEU A 151 24.92 16.32 -0.78
C LEU A 151 24.48 15.98 0.65
N ASN A 152 25.30 15.24 1.39
CA ASN A 152 24.97 14.74 2.73
C ASN A 152 25.47 15.68 3.84
N TYR A 153 26.70 16.19 3.72
CA TYR A 153 27.33 17.04 4.72
C TYR A 153 27.73 18.41 4.15
N ILE A 154 27.47 19.45 4.97
CA ILE A 154 27.94 20.81 4.78
C ILE A 154 28.62 21.24 6.07
N ASP A 155 29.88 21.68 6.01
CA ASP A 155 30.59 22.20 7.17
C ASP A 155 29.95 23.51 7.67
N LEU A 156 29.32 23.43 8.84
CA LEU A 156 28.64 24.57 9.46
C LEU A 156 29.60 25.54 10.13
N SER A 157 30.88 25.22 10.32
CA SER A 157 31.86 26.16 10.88
C SER A 157 32.30 27.23 9.86
N VAL A 158 32.05 27.00 8.57
CA VAL A 158 32.50 27.86 7.48
C VAL A 158 31.43 28.88 7.07
N PRO A 159 31.78 30.17 6.94
CA PRO A 159 30.84 31.19 6.49
C PRO A 159 30.31 30.92 5.06
N PRO A 160 29.03 31.23 4.76
CA PRO A 160 28.46 31.02 3.41
C PRO A 160 29.23 31.69 2.27
N ARG A 161 29.91 32.81 2.53
CA ARG A 161 30.76 33.50 1.55
C ARG A 161 32.03 32.72 1.20
N ALA A 162 32.58 31.96 2.15
CA ALA A 162 33.72 31.08 1.89
C ALA A 162 33.26 29.80 1.17
N LEU A 163 32.13 29.21 1.58
CA LEU A 163 31.51 28.06 0.90
C LEU A 163 31.14 28.35 -0.57
N ALA A 164 30.90 29.61 -0.92
CA ALA A 164 30.63 30.05 -2.28
C ALA A 164 31.81 29.90 -3.24
N GLN A 165 33.04 29.83 -2.72
CA GLN A 165 34.27 29.76 -3.50
C GLN A 165 34.69 28.31 -3.84
N PHE A 166 34.06 27.32 -3.20
CA PHE A 166 34.33 25.89 -3.43
C PHE A 166 33.32 25.29 -4.41
N CYS A 167 33.74 24.33 -5.22
CA CYS A 167 32.87 23.60 -6.12
C CYS A 167 31.76 22.89 -5.35
N LEU A 168 30.51 23.12 -5.74
CA LEU A 168 29.40 22.30 -5.28
C LEU A 168 29.42 20.99 -6.09
N PRO A 169 29.52 19.82 -5.44
CA PRO A 169 29.57 18.57 -6.18
C PRO A 169 28.22 18.28 -6.86
N GLY A 170 28.30 17.63 -8.02
CA GLY A 170 27.13 16.99 -8.63
C GLY A 170 26.67 15.79 -7.83
N SER A 171 25.45 15.33 -8.10
CA SER A 171 24.89 14.16 -7.43
C SER A 171 25.44 12.84 -8.01
N SER A 172 25.34 11.81 -7.16
CA SER A 172 26.10 10.55 -7.07
C SER A 172 26.58 9.82 -8.32
N HIS A 173 27.50 8.86 -8.06
CA HIS A 173 28.70 8.41 -8.81
C HIS A 173 29.89 9.39 -8.75
N GLY A 174 29.87 10.30 -7.77
CA GLY A 174 30.93 11.30 -7.56
C GLY A 174 30.88 12.47 -8.54
N GLY A 175 29.70 12.71 -9.15
CA GLY A 175 29.47 13.55 -10.33
C GLY A 175 30.56 14.59 -10.54
N ASN A 176 31.46 14.34 -11.49
CA ASN A 176 32.61 15.14 -11.95
C ASN A 176 33.47 15.94 -10.95
N VAL A 177 33.15 15.97 -9.65
CA VAL A 177 33.76 16.81 -8.63
C VAL A 177 33.84 15.98 -7.35
N LEU A 178 35.05 15.74 -6.88
CA LEU A 178 35.29 15.01 -5.63
C LEU A 178 34.69 15.72 -4.42
N PRO A 179 34.36 14.97 -3.34
CA PRO A 179 34.09 15.56 -2.04
C PRO A 179 35.19 16.57 -1.68
N THR A 180 34.79 17.75 -1.25
CA THR A 180 35.71 18.77 -0.74
C THR A 180 35.75 18.70 0.79
N PRO A 181 36.72 19.33 1.47
CA PRO A 181 36.74 19.39 2.93
C PRO A 181 35.44 19.93 3.56
N TYR A 182 34.66 20.70 2.78
CA TYR A 182 33.44 21.38 3.25
C TYR A 182 32.14 20.75 2.74
N PHE A 183 32.22 19.90 1.72
CA PHE A 183 31.07 19.23 1.10
C PHE A 183 31.35 17.74 0.95
N GLN A 184 30.52 16.90 1.58
CA GLN A 184 30.56 15.45 1.35
C GLN A 184 29.26 14.99 0.71
N VAL A 185 29.39 14.26 -0.40
CA VAL A 185 28.28 13.53 -1.01
C VAL A 185 28.09 12.21 -0.27
N GLY A 186 26.84 11.72 -0.24
CA GLY A 186 26.55 10.38 0.26
C GLY A 186 27.07 9.28 -0.67
N ASP A 187 26.79 8.03 -0.30
CA ASP A 187 27.28 6.86 -1.03
C ASP A 187 26.74 6.76 -2.46
N SER A 188 27.52 6.13 -3.34
CA SER A 188 27.03 5.72 -4.66
C SER A 188 25.99 4.62 -4.50
N TYR A 189 24.87 4.71 -5.22
CA TYR A 189 23.90 3.61 -5.25
C TYR A 189 24.34 2.56 -6.26
N ASP A 190 23.94 1.32 -5.99
CA ASP A 190 23.89 0.20 -6.93
C ASP A 190 25.21 -0.24 -7.61
N LYS A 191 26.38 0.26 -7.17
CA LYS A 191 27.69 -0.36 -7.49
C LYS A 191 27.78 -1.80 -6.95
N GLU A 192 27.10 -2.07 -5.82
CA GLU A 192 27.19 -3.31 -5.06
C GLU A 192 25.83 -3.96 -4.73
N ASN A 193 24.72 -3.21 -4.74
CA ASN A 193 23.38 -3.72 -4.48
C ASN A 193 22.44 -3.44 -5.66
N LEU A 194 22.33 -4.39 -6.57
CA LEU A 194 21.54 -4.25 -7.80
C LEU A 194 20.04 -4.43 -7.60
N ALA A 195 19.61 -4.83 -6.40
CA ALA A 195 18.21 -5.09 -6.10
C ALA A 195 17.43 -3.81 -5.81
N THR A 196 18.11 -2.71 -5.46
CA THR A 196 17.47 -1.41 -5.21
C THR A 196 16.70 -0.94 -6.44
N PHE A 197 15.52 -0.38 -6.23
CA PHE A 197 14.69 0.16 -7.32
C PHE A 197 14.46 1.66 -7.10
N LEU A 198 15.54 2.42 -7.24
CA LEU A 198 15.59 3.86 -7.03
C LEU A 198 15.96 4.58 -8.32
N GLY A 199 15.41 5.77 -8.51
CA GLY A 199 15.87 6.70 -9.55
C GLY A 199 17.11 7.48 -9.10
N GLY A 200 17.51 8.42 -9.94
CA GLY A 200 18.68 9.26 -9.73
C GLY A 200 18.49 10.28 -8.62
N SER A 201 19.61 10.81 -8.14
CA SER A 201 19.65 11.82 -7.08
C SER A 201 19.49 13.23 -7.63
N GLY A 202 18.78 14.08 -6.91
CA GLY A 202 18.59 15.49 -7.27
C GLY A 202 19.88 16.28 -7.09
N GLY A 203 20.11 17.32 -7.89
CA GLY A 203 21.27 18.20 -7.77
C GLY A 203 21.12 19.21 -6.64
N SER A 204 22.19 19.92 -6.26
CA SER A 204 22.15 20.94 -5.20
C SER A 204 22.16 22.34 -5.80
N CYS A 205 21.46 23.31 -5.20
CA CYS A 205 21.43 24.70 -5.67
C CYS A 205 21.80 25.68 -4.58
N ARG A 206 22.38 26.81 -4.96
CA ARG A 206 22.68 27.92 -4.03
C ARG A 206 21.61 29.01 -4.09
N TYR A 207 21.21 29.53 -2.93
CA TYR A 207 20.30 30.68 -2.70
C TYR A 207 18.87 30.56 -3.24
N GLN A 208 18.63 29.58 -4.10
CA GLN A 208 17.35 29.40 -4.75
C GLN A 208 17.06 27.93 -4.84
N ARG A 209 15.79 27.63 -4.61
CA ARG A 209 15.23 26.33 -4.89
C ARG A 209 14.93 26.27 -6.37
N LYS A 210 15.52 25.29 -7.06
CA LYS A 210 15.19 24.96 -8.45
C LYS A 210 14.96 23.46 -8.51
N SER A 211 13.96 22.99 -9.22
CA SER A 211 13.73 21.54 -9.31
C SER A 211 14.81 20.89 -10.17
N VAL A 212 15.96 20.63 -9.56
CA VAL A 212 17.00 19.77 -10.12
C VAL A 212 16.75 18.37 -9.60
N ALA A 213 16.09 17.57 -10.42
CA ALA A 213 15.73 16.20 -10.13
C ALA A 213 16.69 15.23 -10.83
N GLY A 214 16.99 14.12 -10.17
CA GLY A 214 17.59 12.97 -10.83
C GLY A 214 16.60 12.29 -11.76
N GLY A 215 17.10 11.41 -12.63
CA GLY A 215 16.25 10.66 -13.54
C GLY A 215 15.28 9.72 -12.82
N GLY A 216 14.12 9.44 -13.41
CA GLY A 216 13.16 8.49 -12.84
C GLY A 216 13.64 7.04 -12.85
N ALA A 217 12.80 6.12 -12.39
CA ALA A 217 13.06 4.69 -12.41
C ALA A 217 11.94 3.92 -13.11
N ILE A 218 12.31 3.08 -14.07
CA ILE A 218 11.39 2.22 -14.82
C ILE A 218 11.90 0.78 -14.92
N GLU A 219 10.98 -0.16 -14.79
CA GLU A 219 11.22 -1.60 -14.96
C GLU A 219 10.19 -2.20 -15.93
N LEU A 220 10.68 -2.93 -16.91
CA LEU A 220 9.86 -3.75 -17.82
C LEU A 220 10.17 -5.23 -17.59
N VAL A 221 9.13 -6.02 -17.32
CA VAL A 221 9.27 -7.44 -16.96
C VAL A 221 8.42 -8.33 -17.87
N SER A 222 9.04 -9.29 -18.56
CA SER A 222 8.38 -10.38 -19.29
C SER A 222 9.08 -11.70 -18.97
N LYS A 223 8.71 -12.33 -17.84
CA LYS A 223 9.46 -13.48 -17.30
C LYS A 223 9.51 -14.70 -18.23
N THR A 224 8.48 -14.88 -19.05
CA THR A 224 8.38 -16.03 -19.97
C THR A 224 8.48 -15.64 -21.44
N GLY A 225 8.63 -14.34 -21.74
CA GLY A 225 8.64 -13.81 -23.10
C GLY A 225 9.89 -13.01 -23.39
N SER A 226 9.82 -12.19 -24.44
CA SER A 226 10.88 -11.30 -24.88
C SER A 226 10.53 -9.82 -24.68
N ILE A 227 11.57 -9.00 -24.56
CA ILE A 227 11.47 -7.53 -24.62
C ILE A 227 12.21 -7.06 -25.87
N SER A 228 11.52 -6.31 -26.74
CA SER A 228 12.11 -5.69 -27.93
C SER A 228 11.91 -4.17 -27.88
N ILE A 229 13.01 -3.42 -27.99
CA ILE A 229 13.03 -1.95 -27.91
C ILE A 229 13.49 -1.38 -29.25
N ASN A 230 12.61 -0.62 -29.91
CA ASN A 230 12.86 0.08 -31.18
C ASN A 230 12.55 1.58 -31.08
N ALA A 231 12.59 2.12 -29.86
CA ALA A 231 12.38 3.53 -29.53
C ALA A 231 13.20 3.91 -28.29
N SER A 232 13.06 5.14 -27.80
CA SER A 232 13.83 5.63 -26.66
C SER A 232 13.12 5.36 -25.33
N ILE A 233 13.83 4.80 -24.36
CA ILE A 233 13.46 4.86 -22.94
C ILE A 233 14.43 5.83 -22.28
N ILE A 234 13.90 6.93 -21.75
CA ILE A 234 14.68 8.04 -21.22
C ILE A 234 14.41 8.14 -19.73
N ALA A 235 15.43 8.03 -18.91
CA ALA A 235 15.39 8.28 -17.48
C ALA A 235 16.60 9.16 -17.10
N SER A 236 16.80 10.26 -17.83
CA SER A 236 17.91 11.19 -17.58
C SER A 236 17.57 12.20 -16.49
N ALA A 237 18.59 12.76 -15.85
CA ALA A 237 18.41 13.87 -14.93
C ALA A 237 17.82 15.10 -15.64
N THR A 238 17.17 15.97 -14.87
CA THR A 238 16.72 17.26 -15.39
C THR A 238 17.89 18.19 -15.64
N ARG A 239 17.76 19.08 -16.63
CA ARG A 239 18.74 20.16 -16.81
C ARG A 239 18.70 21.10 -15.60
N SER A 240 19.87 21.40 -15.05
CA SER A 240 19.98 22.27 -13.88
C SER A 240 19.81 23.72 -14.30
N GLY A 241 19.10 24.55 -13.52
CA GLY A 241 19.14 26.00 -13.74
C GLY A 241 20.46 26.62 -13.25
N PRO A 242 20.70 27.93 -13.45
CA PRO A 242 21.96 28.57 -13.00
C PRO A 242 22.14 28.46 -11.48
N ARG A 243 23.40 28.33 -11.04
CA ARG A 243 23.85 28.14 -9.63
C ARG A 243 23.43 26.80 -9.02
N CYS A 244 23.39 25.78 -9.86
CA CYS A 244 23.01 24.45 -9.44
C CYS A 244 23.96 23.41 -10.01
N SER A 245 24.33 22.45 -9.18
CA SER A 245 24.99 21.23 -9.60
C SER A 245 24.00 20.26 -10.25
N GLY A 246 24.51 19.36 -11.08
CA GLY A 246 23.73 18.38 -11.81
C GLY A 246 23.13 17.27 -10.94
N GLY A 247 21.90 16.85 -11.27
CA GLY A 247 21.33 15.59 -10.78
C GLY A 247 21.93 14.38 -11.52
N SER A 248 21.83 13.18 -10.93
CA SER A 248 22.29 11.95 -11.58
C SER A 248 21.21 11.32 -12.46
N GLY A 249 21.62 10.55 -13.48
CA GLY A 249 20.71 9.76 -14.29
C GLY A 249 19.92 8.72 -13.46
N GLY A 250 18.83 8.22 -14.01
CA GLY A 250 17.87 7.33 -13.37
C GLY A 250 18.19 5.84 -13.53
N LEU A 251 17.16 5.01 -13.42
CA LEU A 251 17.26 3.55 -13.58
C LEU A 251 16.35 3.06 -14.71
N ILE A 252 16.92 2.28 -15.63
CA ILE A 252 16.17 1.49 -16.60
C ILE A 252 16.50 0.02 -16.37
N ARG A 253 15.48 -0.79 -16.07
CA ARG A 253 15.63 -2.24 -15.88
C ARG A 253 14.76 -3.03 -16.86
N LEU A 254 15.38 -3.96 -17.57
CA LEU A 254 14.71 -4.88 -18.50
C LEU A 254 14.94 -6.32 -18.01
N MET A 255 13.87 -7.09 -17.84
CA MET A 255 13.92 -8.48 -17.36
C MET A 255 13.09 -9.40 -18.26
N ALA A 256 13.74 -10.31 -18.99
CA ALA A 256 13.05 -11.24 -19.89
C ALA A 256 13.87 -12.51 -20.18
N GLN A 257 13.30 -13.45 -20.95
CA GLN A 257 14.08 -14.57 -21.52
C GLN A 257 14.99 -14.11 -22.67
N GLN A 258 14.56 -13.08 -23.39
CA GLN A 258 15.34 -12.46 -24.45
C GLN A 258 15.13 -10.95 -24.44
N VAL A 259 16.20 -10.17 -24.53
CA VAL A 259 16.14 -8.71 -24.63
C VAL A 259 16.85 -8.24 -25.90
N GLU A 260 16.14 -7.54 -26.77
CA GLU A 260 16.69 -6.99 -28.01
C GLU A 260 16.51 -5.47 -28.06
N ILE A 261 17.61 -4.75 -28.19
CA ILE A 261 17.61 -3.32 -28.48
C ILE A 261 17.94 -3.13 -29.96
N LEU A 262 16.91 -2.83 -30.75
CA LEU A 262 16.97 -2.74 -32.20
C LEU A 262 17.65 -1.44 -32.66
N GLY A 263 17.82 -1.25 -33.97
CA GLY A 263 18.61 -0.13 -34.54
C GLY A 263 18.19 1.27 -34.08
N ASN A 264 16.88 1.50 -33.86
CA ASN A 264 16.36 2.77 -33.32
C ASN A 264 16.18 2.76 -31.81
N GLY A 265 16.38 1.62 -31.16
CA GLY A 265 16.28 1.48 -29.71
C GLY A 265 17.37 2.27 -29.00
N ARG A 266 16.97 3.07 -28.01
CA ARG A 266 17.89 3.86 -27.18
C ARG A 266 17.50 3.78 -25.72
N LEU A 267 18.44 3.50 -24.83
CA LEU A 267 18.27 3.55 -23.39
C LEU A 267 19.16 4.67 -22.85
N ILE A 268 18.54 5.71 -22.27
CA ILE A 268 19.20 7.00 -22.00
C ILE A 268 19.05 7.37 -20.52
N VAL A 269 20.14 7.37 -19.78
CA VAL A 269 20.22 7.74 -18.35
C VAL A 269 21.34 8.74 -18.11
N GLU A 270 21.29 9.89 -18.79
CA GLU A 270 22.31 10.93 -18.70
C GLU A 270 22.25 11.70 -17.38
N GLY A 271 23.43 12.11 -16.90
CA GLY A 271 23.57 13.09 -15.81
C GLY A 271 23.29 14.52 -16.26
N GLY A 272 22.87 15.37 -15.32
CA GLY A 272 22.56 16.77 -15.60
C GLY A 272 23.79 17.67 -15.54
N ASP A 273 23.85 18.71 -16.38
CA ASP A 273 24.94 19.69 -16.34
C ASP A 273 24.94 20.54 -15.06
N GLY A 274 26.12 20.93 -14.59
CA GLY A 274 26.31 21.93 -13.55
C GLY A 274 26.45 23.32 -14.17
N ASN A 275 25.61 24.27 -13.75
CA ASN A 275 25.50 25.57 -14.40
C ASN A 275 26.02 26.72 -13.52
N GLU A 276 26.99 27.48 -14.06
CA GLU A 276 27.52 28.67 -13.39
C GLU A 276 26.42 29.72 -13.18
N GLY A 277 26.54 30.53 -12.13
CA GLY A 277 25.79 31.78 -12.03
C GLY A 277 26.74 32.95 -11.78
N ARG A 278 26.59 34.02 -12.56
CA ARG A 278 27.22 35.32 -12.26
C ARG A 278 26.43 36.01 -11.14
N ASP A 279 27.12 36.51 -10.12
CA ASP A 279 26.59 37.54 -9.23
C ASP A 279 27.00 38.91 -9.78
N GLY A 280 26.05 39.84 -9.89
CA GLY A 280 26.31 41.26 -10.22
C GLY A 280 26.87 42.07 -9.05
N LEU A 281 27.52 41.42 -8.09
CA LEU A 281 28.15 42.08 -6.94
C LEU A 281 29.61 42.38 -7.31
N GLU A 282 29.97 43.67 -7.31
CA GLU A 282 31.33 44.14 -7.54
C GLU A 282 32.31 43.46 -6.57
N GLY A 283 33.26 42.71 -7.14
CA GLY A 283 34.17 41.79 -6.42
C GLY A 283 33.84 40.29 -6.57
N GLY A 284 32.86 39.93 -7.40
CA GLY A 284 32.28 38.59 -7.54
C GLY A 284 33.22 37.50 -8.06
N GLY A 285 33.59 36.56 -7.19
CA GLY A 285 34.18 35.29 -7.59
C GLY A 285 33.17 34.41 -8.34
N ARG A 286 33.65 33.71 -9.39
CA ARG A 286 32.87 32.71 -10.11
C ARG A 286 32.44 31.57 -9.17
N ARG A 287 31.17 31.20 -9.20
CA ARG A 287 30.65 30.08 -8.38
C ARG A 287 30.66 28.82 -9.21
N LEU A 288 31.32 27.80 -8.70
CA LEU A 288 31.62 26.60 -9.44
C LEU A 288 30.64 25.48 -9.07
N GLU A 289 29.99 24.91 -10.09
CA GLU A 289 28.97 23.88 -9.97
C GLU A 289 29.36 22.66 -10.82
N GLY A 290 29.35 21.48 -10.21
CA GLY A 290 29.69 20.21 -10.85
C GLY A 290 28.52 19.56 -11.59
N GLY A 291 28.81 18.86 -12.69
CA GLY A 291 27.83 18.01 -13.38
C GLY A 291 27.51 16.73 -12.60
N GLY A 292 26.29 16.23 -12.74
CA GLY A 292 25.85 14.97 -12.13
C GLY A 292 26.29 13.77 -12.95
N ALA A 293 26.38 12.59 -12.33
CA ALA A 293 26.80 11.39 -13.05
C ALA A 293 25.69 10.79 -13.92
N GLY A 294 26.06 9.85 -14.79
CA GLY A 294 25.09 9.01 -15.48
C GLY A 294 24.34 8.07 -14.52
N GLY A 295 23.25 7.47 -15.01
CA GLY A 295 22.42 6.52 -14.27
C GLY A 295 22.74 5.07 -14.59
N ILE A 296 21.77 4.18 -14.40
CA ILE A 296 21.98 2.73 -14.43
C ILE A 296 21.06 2.05 -15.43
N ILE A 297 21.64 1.17 -16.24
CA ILE A 297 20.90 0.27 -17.12
C ILE A 297 21.13 -1.17 -16.67
N GLN A 298 20.07 -1.89 -16.35
CA GLN A 298 20.12 -3.30 -15.98
C GLN A 298 19.37 -4.13 -17.02
N ILE A 299 20.08 -5.06 -17.66
CA ILE A 299 19.47 -6.00 -18.60
C ILE A 299 19.72 -7.41 -18.05
N ILE A 300 18.62 -8.04 -17.62
CA ILE A 300 18.61 -9.34 -16.98
C ILE A 300 17.94 -10.30 -17.96
N SER A 301 18.76 -11.05 -18.71
CA SER A 301 18.28 -11.93 -19.77
C SER A 301 19.31 -13.00 -20.16
N PRO A 302 18.92 -14.28 -20.30
CA PRO A 302 19.83 -15.33 -20.78
C PRO A 302 20.41 -15.03 -22.17
N GLU A 303 19.60 -14.42 -23.03
CA GLU A 303 19.94 -14.10 -24.42
C GLU A 303 19.59 -12.65 -24.74
N GLY A 304 20.30 -12.05 -25.69
CA GLY A 304 19.97 -10.69 -26.11
C GLY A 304 20.91 -10.10 -27.14
N ASN A 305 20.49 -8.97 -27.72
CA ASN A 305 21.25 -8.24 -28.71
C ASN A 305 21.15 -6.73 -28.46
N LEU A 306 22.28 -6.03 -28.59
CA LEU A 306 22.38 -4.58 -28.43
C LEU A 306 22.85 -3.96 -29.73
N SER A 307 22.02 -3.11 -30.35
CA SER A 307 22.49 -2.31 -31.48
C SER A 307 23.58 -1.33 -31.05
N ALA A 308 24.51 -1.04 -31.96
CA ALA A 308 25.60 -0.09 -31.69
C ALA A 308 25.02 1.30 -31.34
N GLY A 309 25.52 1.91 -30.26
CA GLY A 309 25.03 3.21 -29.78
C GLY A 309 23.64 3.17 -29.13
N SER A 310 23.14 1.99 -28.77
CA SER A 310 21.86 1.83 -28.09
C SER A 310 21.83 2.34 -26.64
N LEU A 311 23.00 2.54 -26.02
CA LEU A 311 23.12 2.96 -24.63
C LEU A 311 23.72 4.37 -24.54
N SER A 312 23.10 5.23 -23.73
CA SER A 312 23.56 6.58 -23.43
C SER A 312 23.59 6.76 -21.91
N LEU A 313 24.80 6.85 -21.36
CA LEU A 313 25.12 6.79 -19.92
C LEU A 313 26.08 7.91 -19.51
N GLY A 314 26.14 9.01 -20.26
CA GLY A 314 27.08 10.10 -20.00
C GLY A 314 26.79 10.85 -18.70
N HIS A 315 27.83 11.57 -18.26
CA HIS A 315 27.75 12.49 -17.14
C HIS A 315 27.50 13.92 -17.63
N GLY A 316 26.98 14.77 -16.76
CA GLY A 316 26.82 16.18 -17.04
C GLY A 316 28.15 16.93 -17.00
N THR A 317 28.21 18.02 -17.76
CA THR A 317 29.36 18.93 -17.80
C THR A 317 29.45 19.80 -16.55
N SER A 318 30.65 20.20 -16.16
CA SER A 318 30.89 21.11 -15.03
C SER A 318 31.14 22.53 -15.55
N SER A 319 30.63 23.53 -14.83
CA SER A 319 30.66 24.96 -15.25
C SER A 319 32.05 25.55 -15.55
N ILE A 320 33.14 25.07 -14.91
CA ILE A 320 34.53 25.41 -15.26
C ILE A 320 35.46 24.23 -14.94
N GLU A 321 36.00 23.60 -15.99
CA GLU A 321 36.79 22.37 -15.94
C GLU A 321 38.04 22.46 -15.04
N PHE A 322 38.79 23.57 -15.08
CA PHE A 322 40.10 23.67 -14.43
C PHE A 322 40.08 23.74 -12.88
N LEU A 323 39.04 24.31 -12.28
CA LEU A 323 38.95 24.47 -10.80
C LEU A 323 38.12 23.37 -10.14
N CYS A 324 37.16 22.76 -10.84
CA CYS A 324 36.41 21.61 -10.32
C CYS A 324 37.02 20.24 -10.65
N ASN A 325 37.83 20.11 -11.71
CA ASN A 325 38.45 18.84 -12.10
C ASN A 325 39.93 18.75 -11.71
N ARG A 326 40.38 19.36 -10.61
CA ARG A 326 41.81 19.34 -10.21
C ARG A 326 42.40 17.94 -9.99
N HIS A 327 41.59 16.89 -10.01
CA HIS A 327 42.04 15.51 -10.01
C HIS A 327 41.34 14.70 -11.10
N GLN A 328 42.15 14.23 -12.06
CA GLN A 328 41.93 13.25 -13.13
C GLN A 328 40.51 12.71 -13.31
N ALA A 329 39.99 12.86 -14.54
CA ALA A 329 38.83 12.17 -15.10
C ALA A 329 38.79 10.69 -14.67
N LYS A 330 38.02 10.39 -13.62
CA LYS A 330 37.73 9.02 -13.25
C LYS A 330 36.62 8.50 -14.15
N ILE A 331 36.81 7.29 -14.65
CA ILE A 331 35.82 6.52 -15.42
C ILE A 331 34.52 6.31 -14.61
N ASP A 332 34.57 6.51 -13.29
CA ASP A 332 33.47 6.33 -12.34
C ASP A 332 32.31 7.33 -12.45
N TYR A 333 32.43 8.42 -13.22
CA TYR A 333 31.37 9.42 -13.38
C TYR A 333 30.33 9.04 -14.44
N HIS A 334 30.66 8.11 -15.33
CA HIS A 334 29.70 7.58 -16.28
C HIS A 334 28.69 6.67 -15.58
N GLY A 335 27.51 6.57 -16.16
CA GLY A 335 26.53 5.56 -15.79
C GLY A 335 27.04 4.14 -16.06
N TYR A 336 26.48 3.18 -15.35
CA TYR A 336 26.87 1.78 -15.44
C TYR A 336 25.78 1.00 -16.15
N TYR A 337 26.21 -0.05 -16.85
CA TYR A 337 25.27 -1.07 -17.28
C TYR A 337 25.70 -2.46 -16.85
N TYR A 338 24.71 -3.28 -16.54
CA TYR A 338 24.87 -4.65 -16.06
C TYR A 338 24.18 -5.60 -17.03
N LEU A 339 24.93 -6.61 -17.46
CA LEU A 339 24.44 -7.69 -18.30
C LEU A 339 24.53 -8.99 -17.50
N GLN A 340 23.38 -9.58 -17.18
CA GLN A 340 23.33 -10.90 -16.54
C GLN A 340 23.10 -11.97 -17.62
N VAL A 341 24.16 -12.69 -18.02
CA VAL A 341 24.15 -13.62 -19.18
C VAL A 341 24.62 -15.03 -18.85
N SER A 342 24.05 -16.03 -19.53
CA SER A 342 24.35 -17.45 -19.28
C SER A 342 25.71 -17.86 -19.84
N SER A 343 26.24 -17.11 -20.82
CA SER A 343 27.63 -17.19 -21.27
C SER A 343 28.10 -15.88 -21.92
N ALA A 344 29.38 -15.56 -21.79
CA ALA A 344 30.00 -14.36 -22.38
C ALA A 344 30.09 -14.40 -23.93
N LEU A 345 29.84 -15.56 -24.56
CA LEU A 345 29.95 -15.78 -26.00
C LEU A 345 28.72 -15.32 -26.80
N ASN A 346 27.60 -15.00 -26.13
CA ASN A 346 26.32 -14.71 -26.78
C ASN A 346 25.96 -13.22 -26.90
N ILE A 347 26.87 -12.29 -26.57
CA ILE A 347 26.62 -10.84 -26.67
C ILE A 347 27.43 -10.26 -27.82
N SER A 348 26.74 -9.72 -28.83
CA SER A 348 27.35 -8.93 -29.90
C SER A 348 26.93 -7.45 -29.80
N GLY A 349 27.80 -6.52 -30.21
CA GLY A 349 27.45 -5.10 -30.35
C GLY A 349 27.61 -4.17 -29.13
N HIS A 350 28.25 -4.62 -28.03
CA HIS A 350 28.48 -3.76 -26.86
C HIS A 350 29.50 -2.63 -27.15
N ASN A 351 29.32 -1.47 -26.49
CA ASN A 351 30.19 -0.30 -26.65
C ASN A 351 31.32 -0.31 -25.60
N SER A 352 32.58 -0.36 -26.03
CA SER A 352 33.77 -0.39 -25.16
C SER A 352 34.06 0.92 -24.42
N SER A 353 33.34 2.00 -24.70
CA SER A 353 33.59 3.33 -24.14
C SER A 353 32.96 3.57 -22.75
N PHE A 354 32.12 2.66 -22.26
CA PHE A 354 31.50 2.75 -20.93
C PHE A 354 31.99 1.63 -20.01
N PRO A 355 32.16 1.90 -18.69
CA PRO A 355 32.42 0.84 -17.73
C PRO A 355 31.22 -0.12 -17.67
N TYR A 356 31.48 -1.41 -17.88
CA TYR A 356 30.45 -2.45 -17.79
C TYR A 356 30.87 -3.54 -16.82
N LYS A 357 29.89 -4.14 -16.14
CA LYS A 357 30.10 -5.30 -15.27
C LYS A 357 29.24 -6.45 -15.77
N GLN A 358 29.88 -7.58 -16.08
CA GLN A 358 29.18 -8.84 -16.35
C GLN A 358 28.71 -9.44 -15.01
N LEU A 359 27.50 -9.96 -15.00
CA LEU A 359 26.96 -10.78 -13.92
C LEU A 359 26.73 -12.18 -14.48
N TYR A 360 27.22 -13.21 -13.80
CA TYR A 360 27.09 -14.59 -14.26
C TYR A 360 25.81 -15.24 -13.69
N TRP A 361 25.29 -16.25 -14.38
CA TRP A 361 24.11 -16.99 -13.92
C TRP A 361 24.39 -17.66 -12.56
N ASN A 362 23.40 -17.57 -11.66
CA ASN A 362 23.42 -18.04 -10.26
C ASN A 362 24.20 -17.18 -9.26
N GLU A 363 24.74 -16.02 -9.66
CA GLU A 363 24.96 -14.93 -8.72
C GLU A 363 23.63 -14.18 -8.55
N GLU A 364 22.79 -14.57 -7.58
CA GLU A 364 22.15 -13.49 -6.81
C GLU A 364 23.30 -12.65 -6.27
N PRO A 365 23.26 -11.30 -6.31
CA PRO A 365 24.36 -10.48 -5.82
C PRO A 365 24.73 -10.94 -4.42
N HIS A 366 25.82 -11.70 -4.31
CA HIS A 366 26.23 -12.31 -3.07
C HIS A 366 26.72 -11.17 -2.19
N PHE A 367 25.86 -10.77 -1.25
CA PHE A 367 26.18 -9.91 -0.12
C PHE A 367 27.23 -10.61 0.73
N THR A 368 28.50 -10.33 0.47
CA THR A 368 29.58 -10.61 1.43
C THR A 368 30.32 -9.33 1.73
N HIS A 369 29.64 -8.40 2.37
CA HIS A 369 30.27 -7.56 3.38
C HIS A 369 29.37 -7.57 4.60
N ASN A 370 29.95 -7.90 5.75
CA ASN A 370 29.33 -7.89 7.06
C ASN A 370 28.70 -6.51 7.35
N LEU A 371 27.46 -6.29 6.92
CA LEU A 371 26.58 -5.37 7.61
C LEU A 371 26.27 -6.04 8.96
N PRO A 372 26.45 -5.36 10.10
CA PRO A 372 26.00 -5.91 11.37
C PRO A 372 24.51 -6.25 11.24
N CYS A 373 24.16 -7.53 11.35
CA CYS A 373 22.76 -7.93 11.27
C CYS A 373 21.98 -7.18 12.33
N LEU A 374 21.03 -6.37 11.87
CA LEU A 374 20.10 -5.68 12.74
C LEU A 374 19.00 -6.67 13.15
N PRO A 375 18.41 -6.52 14.35
CA PRO A 375 17.23 -7.30 14.72
C PRO A 375 16.14 -7.17 13.65
N PRO A 376 15.39 -8.25 13.38
CA PRO A 376 14.27 -8.20 12.45
C PRO A 376 13.26 -7.17 12.96
N LYS A 377 12.67 -6.38 12.07
CA LYS A 377 11.73 -5.33 12.44
C LYS A 377 10.31 -5.81 12.13
N VAL A 378 9.53 -6.05 13.18
CA VAL A 378 8.18 -6.64 13.07
C VAL A 378 7.08 -5.60 13.15
N HIS A 379 5.99 -5.82 12.41
CA HIS A 379 4.79 -4.99 12.42
C HIS A 379 3.53 -5.85 12.30
N LEU A 380 2.44 -5.45 12.94
CA LEU A 380 1.13 -6.06 12.75
C LEU A 380 0.32 -5.22 11.76
N GLN A 381 -0.23 -5.84 10.72
CA GLN A 381 -0.91 -5.12 9.63
C GLN A 381 -2.31 -4.66 10.02
N ASN A 382 -3.00 -5.47 10.83
CA ASN A 382 -4.42 -5.32 11.10
C ASN A 382 -4.74 -5.06 12.58
N LEU A 383 -3.73 -4.75 13.39
CA LEU A 383 -3.88 -4.33 14.78
C LEU A 383 -3.09 -3.04 15.04
N PRO A 384 -3.66 -2.07 15.78
CA PRO A 384 -2.98 -0.84 16.14
C PRO A 384 -1.80 -1.10 17.09
N SER A 385 -0.71 -0.36 16.89
CA SER A 385 0.46 -0.39 17.78
C SER A 385 0.28 0.55 18.97
N LEU A 386 1.10 0.35 20.02
CA LEU A 386 1.05 1.09 21.29
C LEU A 386 1.03 2.63 21.13
N ASN A 387 1.65 3.16 20.08
CA ASN A 387 1.80 4.60 19.85
C ASN A 387 0.72 5.20 18.93
N SER A 388 -0.17 4.38 18.39
CA SER A 388 -1.28 4.85 17.57
C SER A 388 -2.43 5.30 18.48
N LYS A 389 -2.81 6.58 18.42
CA LYS A 389 -3.91 7.17 19.19
C LYS A 389 -5.32 6.71 18.72
N GLY A 390 -5.44 5.47 18.24
CA GLY A 390 -6.69 4.90 17.73
C GLY A 390 -7.36 3.98 18.77
N PRO A 391 -8.69 3.81 18.71
CA PRO A 391 -9.37 2.79 19.52
C PRO A 391 -8.89 1.39 19.12
N ALA A 392 -8.83 0.46 20.08
CA ALA A 392 -8.52 -0.95 19.82
C ALA A 392 -9.48 -1.54 18.77
N VAL A 393 -9.01 -2.50 17.98
CA VAL A 393 -9.86 -3.18 16.99
C VAL A 393 -10.89 -4.03 17.72
N ALA A 394 -12.16 -3.78 17.46
CA ALA A 394 -13.27 -4.58 17.99
C ALA A 394 -13.48 -5.83 17.14
N ILE A 395 -13.27 -7.00 17.72
CA ILE A 395 -13.49 -8.31 17.10
C ILE A 395 -14.74 -8.92 17.71
N LEU A 396 -15.73 -9.21 16.87
CA LEU A 396 -16.93 -9.93 17.30
C LEU A 396 -16.58 -11.37 17.63
N ARG A 397 -16.98 -11.84 18.81
CA ARG A 397 -16.69 -13.21 19.28
C ARG A 397 -17.20 -14.31 18.34
N SER A 398 -18.17 -14.03 17.47
CA SER A 398 -18.69 -15.01 16.50
C SER A 398 -17.83 -15.17 15.25
N ASN A 399 -16.82 -14.32 15.06
CA ASN A 399 -16.01 -14.27 13.86
C ASN A 399 -14.65 -14.91 14.08
N ASP A 400 -14.16 -15.59 13.05
CA ASP A 400 -12.76 -15.94 12.95
C ASP A 400 -11.97 -14.68 12.59
N PHE A 401 -10.77 -14.53 13.12
CA PHE A 401 -9.91 -13.38 12.87
C PHE A 401 -8.46 -13.83 12.69
N ILE A 402 -7.81 -13.37 11.63
CA ILE A 402 -6.40 -13.71 11.35
C ILE A 402 -5.56 -12.51 11.69
N VAL A 403 -4.72 -12.60 12.71
CA VAL A 403 -3.72 -11.58 13.02
C VAL A 403 -2.53 -11.75 12.08
N GLN A 404 -2.15 -10.69 11.36
CA GLN A 404 -1.12 -10.76 10.32
C GLN A 404 0.11 -9.96 10.72
N GLY A 405 1.21 -10.68 10.94
CA GLY A 405 2.55 -10.14 11.14
C GLY A 405 3.29 -9.94 9.83
N ASN A 406 4.02 -8.84 9.73
CA ASN A 406 4.99 -8.56 8.69
C ASN A 406 6.37 -8.39 9.31
N VAL A 407 7.39 -8.96 8.68
CA VAL A 407 8.77 -8.94 9.18
C VAL A 407 9.63 -8.26 8.14
N LEU A 408 10.10 -7.07 8.47
CA LEU A 408 11.11 -6.33 7.72
C LEU A 408 12.50 -6.76 8.21
N ASN A 409 13.51 -6.63 7.36
CA ASN A 409 14.88 -7.09 7.65
C ASN A 409 14.95 -8.60 7.97
N ALA A 410 14.14 -9.41 7.29
CA ALA A 410 14.09 -10.87 7.48
C ALA A 410 15.35 -11.62 7.00
N ASN A 411 16.31 -10.93 6.38
CA ASN A 411 17.43 -11.54 5.68
C ASN A 411 18.76 -11.13 6.34
N CYS A 412 19.20 -11.94 7.29
CA CYS A 412 20.56 -11.93 7.82
C CYS A 412 21.22 -13.23 7.33
N ASN A 413 21.88 -13.22 6.16
CA ASN A 413 22.47 -14.39 5.47
C ASN A 413 21.47 -15.47 4.97
N SER A 414 21.83 -16.14 3.87
CA SER A 414 20.99 -17.12 3.15
C SER A 414 20.67 -18.42 3.91
N SER A 415 21.33 -18.66 5.05
CA SER A 415 21.15 -19.86 5.87
C SER A 415 20.26 -19.66 7.11
N ASN A 416 19.88 -18.42 7.43
CA ASN A 416 19.16 -18.15 8.68
C ASN A 416 17.65 -18.14 8.46
N THR A 417 16.99 -19.09 9.10
CA THR A 417 15.52 -19.11 9.21
C THR A 417 15.05 -18.22 10.35
N LEU A 418 13.86 -17.64 10.21
CA LEU A 418 13.22 -16.90 11.29
C LEU A 418 12.42 -17.85 12.19
N LEU A 419 12.52 -17.61 13.50
CA LEU A 419 11.64 -18.16 14.52
C LEU A 419 10.61 -17.11 14.89
N PHE A 420 9.37 -17.55 15.03
CA PHE A 420 8.25 -16.71 15.41
C PHE A 420 7.68 -17.20 16.74
N GLU A 421 7.39 -16.25 17.62
CA GLU A 421 6.70 -16.51 18.88
C GLU A 421 5.57 -15.51 19.05
N TRP A 422 4.45 -16.00 19.56
CA TRP A 422 3.26 -15.20 19.79
C TRP A 422 2.82 -15.33 21.24
N PHE A 423 2.72 -14.21 21.94
CA PHE A 423 2.18 -14.17 23.31
C PHE A 423 0.85 -13.43 23.30
N LEU A 424 -0.20 -14.07 23.82
CA LEU A 424 -1.50 -13.45 24.02
C LEU A 424 -1.64 -13.05 25.48
N THR A 425 -1.92 -11.77 25.73
CA THR A 425 -2.15 -11.27 27.09
C THR A 425 -3.53 -10.64 27.23
N SER A 426 -4.26 -11.07 28.25
CA SER A 426 -5.50 -10.42 28.69
C SER A 426 -5.21 -9.37 29.75
N TYR A 427 -5.87 -8.21 29.65
CA TYR A 427 -5.66 -7.10 30.57
C TYR A 427 -6.96 -6.36 30.90
N SER A 428 -6.90 -5.52 31.93
CA SER A 428 -7.94 -4.56 32.27
C SER A 428 -7.31 -3.24 32.70
N VAL A 429 -7.96 -2.13 32.39
CA VAL A 429 -7.53 -0.79 32.82
C VAL A 429 -8.45 -0.32 33.93
N ASN A 430 -7.87 0.05 35.07
CA ASN A 430 -8.62 0.56 36.23
C ASN A 430 -9.04 2.02 35.99
N GLN A 431 -9.94 2.55 36.84
CA GLN A 431 -10.42 3.93 36.74
C GLN A 431 -9.31 5.01 36.82
N GLY A 432 -8.16 4.68 37.42
CA GLY A 432 -6.97 5.53 37.46
C GLY A 432 -6.04 5.43 36.23
N GLY A 433 -6.41 4.66 35.21
CA GLY A 433 -5.58 4.44 34.02
C GLY A 433 -4.50 3.37 34.17
N GLU A 434 -4.43 2.70 35.33
CA GLU A 434 -3.48 1.61 35.57
C GLU A 434 -3.90 0.32 34.86
N THR A 435 -2.99 -0.25 34.07
CA THR A 435 -3.17 -1.53 33.39
C THR A 435 -2.83 -2.70 34.30
N LYS A 436 -3.81 -3.56 34.59
CA LYS A 436 -3.62 -4.83 35.29
C LYS A 436 -3.61 -5.97 34.28
N ILE A 437 -2.47 -6.66 34.17
CA ILE A 437 -2.34 -7.90 33.42
C ILE A 437 -3.05 -9.01 34.19
N LYS A 438 -3.86 -9.81 33.51
CA LYS A 438 -4.58 -10.94 34.10
C LYS A 438 -3.88 -12.26 33.80
N GLU A 439 -3.67 -12.55 32.53
CA GLU A 439 -3.11 -13.82 32.06
C GLU A 439 -2.32 -13.60 30.78
N THR A 440 -1.18 -14.28 30.64
CA THR A 440 -0.37 -14.31 29.42
C THR A 440 -0.14 -15.77 29.01
N ILE A 441 -0.41 -16.08 27.74
CA ILE A 441 -0.33 -17.43 27.18
C ILE A 441 0.63 -17.39 25.99
N LEU A 442 1.56 -18.34 25.94
CA LEU A 442 2.36 -18.60 24.73
C LEU A 442 1.51 -19.42 23.76
N LEU A 443 1.37 -18.93 22.53
CA LEU A 443 0.60 -19.60 21.49
C LEU A 443 1.51 -20.57 20.72
N ASP A 444 0.97 -21.74 20.37
CA ASP A 444 1.64 -22.75 19.54
C ASP A 444 1.51 -22.37 18.05
N GLU A 445 2.02 -21.18 17.70
CA GLU A 445 2.02 -20.65 16.34
C GLU A 445 3.46 -20.34 15.93
N THR A 446 3.87 -20.88 14.78
CA THR A 446 5.25 -20.81 14.29
C THR A 446 5.35 -20.02 12.98
N GLY A 447 4.25 -19.46 12.48
CA GLY A 447 4.19 -18.62 11.30
C GLY A 447 4.10 -17.12 11.60
N THR A 448 4.00 -16.34 10.53
CA THR A 448 3.75 -14.88 10.58
C THR A 448 2.26 -14.53 10.69
N GLN A 449 1.40 -15.52 10.80
CA GLN A 449 -0.03 -15.33 10.97
C GLN A 449 -0.51 -16.16 12.14
N TRP A 450 -1.35 -15.57 12.98
CA TRP A 450 -2.04 -16.30 14.03
C TRP A 450 -3.54 -16.29 13.75
N ASN A 451 -4.13 -17.47 13.64
CA ASN A 451 -5.57 -17.62 13.48
C ASN A 451 -6.24 -17.66 14.85
N LEU A 452 -7.08 -16.66 15.14
CA LEU A 452 -7.98 -16.62 16.28
C LEU A 452 -9.35 -17.19 15.86
N PRO A 453 -9.70 -18.43 16.27
CA PRO A 453 -10.99 -19.00 15.95
C PRO A 453 -12.10 -18.32 16.76
N LYS A 454 -13.29 -18.26 16.18
CA LYS A 454 -14.48 -17.76 16.85
C LYS A 454 -14.73 -18.46 18.18
N ARG A 455 -15.29 -17.73 19.15
CA ARG A 455 -15.73 -18.22 20.47
C ARG A 455 -14.64 -18.76 21.40
N VAL A 456 -13.36 -18.71 21.01
CA VAL A 456 -12.24 -19.15 21.87
C VAL A 456 -12.01 -18.16 23.01
N LEU A 457 -11.80 -16.87 22.71
CA LEU A 457 -11.47 -15.86 23.72
C LEU A 457 -12.71 -15.23 24.35
N VAL A 458 -12.76 -15.17 25.68
CA VAL A 458 -13.83 -14.51 26.44
C VAL A 458 -13.87 -13.00 26.17
N TYR A 459 -14.99 -12.34 26.49
CA TYR A 459 -15.13 -10.89 26.28
C TYR A 459 -14.11 -10.13 27.14
N GLY A 460 -13.42 -9.15 26.55
CA GLY A 460 -12.40 -8.38 27.25
C GLY A 460 -11.40 -7.71 26.33
N ALA A 461 -10.41 -7.05 26.93
CA ALA A 461 -9.31 -6.40 26.24
C ALA A 461 -8.07 -7.30 26.22
N TYR A 462 -7.44 -7.37 25.06
CA TYR A 462 -6.30 -8.23 24.79
C TYR A 462 -5.24 -7.45 24.02
N TYR A 463 -3.99 -7.86 24.22
CA TYR A 463 -2.94 -7.54 23.27
C TYR A 463 -2.16 -8.80 22.92
N VAL A 464 -1.59 -8.79 21.73
CA VAL A 464 -0.69 -9.83 21.26
C VAL A 464 0.70 -9.23 21.09
N ASP A 465 1.71 -9.92 21.61
CA ASP A 465 3.12 -9.64 21.39
C ASP A 465 3.64 -10.63 20.34
N PHE A 466 3.91 -10.11 19.14
CA PHE A 466 4.48 -10.87 18.05
C PHE A 466 5.99 -10.65 18.01
N ARG A 467 6.75 -11.73 18.12
CA ARG A 467 8.21 -11.72 18.11
C ARG A 467 8.76 -12.48 16.92
N ALA A 468 9.83 -11.95 16.34
CA ALA A 468 10.62 -12.64 15.34
C ALA A 468 12.10 -12.61 15.75
N ALA A 469 12.78 -13.75 15.61
CA ALA A 469 14.20 -13.88 15.91
C ALA A 469 14.89 -14.73 14.84
N PHE A 470 16.20 -14.56 14.65
CA PHE A 470 16.95 -15.46 13.78
C PHE A 470 17.33 -16.74 14.53
N THR A 471 17.20 -17.90 13.88
CA THR A 471 17.64 -19.20 14.46
C THR A 471 19.10 -19.20 14.89
N SER A 472 19.96 -18.51 14.14
CA SER A 472 21.40 -18.38 14.41
C SER A 472 21.73 -17.52 15.63
N ASN A 473 20.85 -16.60 16.03
CA ASN A 473 21.01 -15.75 17.20
C ASN A 473 19.66 -15.33 17.80
N PRO A 474 19.01 -16.21 18.58
CA PRO A 474 17.66 -15.96 19.13
C PRO A 474 17.64 -14.83 20.17
N LYS A 475 18.79 -14.38 20.67
CA LYS A 475 18.89 -13.23 21.58
C LYS A 475 18.65 -11.90 20.86
N MET A 476 18.74 -11.89 19.53
CA MET A 476 18.48 -10.72 18.69
C MET A 476 17.10 -10.87 18.03
N PHE A 477 16.10 -10.23 18.63
CA PHE A 477 14.71 -10.34 18.19
C PHE A 477 14.04 -8.97 18.06
N GLY A 478 13.09 -8.88 17.14
CA GLY A 478 12.12 -7.79 17.08
C GLY A 478 10.84 -8.20 17.76
N SER A 479 10.16 -7.24 18.38
CA SER A 479 8.83 -7.42 19.00
C SER A 479 7.91 -6.26 18.63
N THR A 480 6.62 -6.56 18.46
CA THR A 480 5.58 -5.56 18.29
C THR A 480 4.32 -5.98 19.03
N LEU A 481 3.61 -4.99 19.58
CA LEU A 481 2.33 -5.18 20.27
C LEU A 481 1.16 -4.81 19.35
N GLY A 482 0.08 -5.58 19.40
CA GLY A 482 -1.19 -5.28 18.74
C GLY A 482 -2.36 -5.40 19.70
N PHE A 483 -3.23 -4.39 19.76
CA PHE A 483 -4.32 -4.30 20.74
C PHE A 483 -5.69 -4.53 20.09
N PHE A 484 -6.53 -5.34 20.74
CA PHE A 484 -7.90 -5.62 20.30
C PHE A 484 -8.85 -5.90 21.48
N THR A 485 -10.15 -5.84 21.22
CA THR A 485 -11.20 -6.20 22.17
C THR A 485 -12.09 -7.29 21.58
N ILE A 486 -12.51 -8.24 22.43
CA ILE A 486 -13.52 -9.23 22.07
C ILE A 486 -14.88 -8.72 22.51
N GLU A 487 -15.73 -8.44 21.52
CA GLU A 487 -17.05 -7.86 21.70
C GLU A 487 -18.17 -8.86 21.43
N LYS A 488 -19.37 -8.52 21.93
CA LYS A 488 -20.58 -9.31 21.79
C LYS A 488 -21.12 -9.17 20.37
N SER A 489 -21.38 -10.30 19.73
CA SER A 489 -22.01 -10.33 18.40
C SER A 489 -23.51 -10.03 18.47
N PRO A 490 -24.08 -9.34 17.49
CA PRO A 490 -25.52 -9.05 17.45
C PRO A 490 -26.37 -10.34 17.47
N LEU A 491 -27.39 -10.38 18.33
CA LEU A 491 -28.36 -11.47 18.38
C LEU A 491 -29.22 -11.51 17.11
N ARG A 492 -29.56 -12.71 16.63
CA ARG A 492 -30.39 -12.91 15.44
C ARG A 492 -31.76 -13.44 15.85
N ALA A 493 -32.79 -12.60 15.78
CA ALA A 493 -34.17 -13.00 16.05
C ALA A 493 -34.81 -13.59 14.79
N LYS A 494 -35.50 -14.74 14.92
CA LYS A 494 -36.20 -15.39 13.80
C LYS A 494 -37.49 -16.06 14.26
N ILE A 495 -38.58 -15.73 13.57
CA ILE A 495 -39.90 -16.37 13.75
C ILE A 495 -40.07 -17.42 12.64
N SER A 496 -40.43 -18.65 13.00
CA SER A 496 -40.70 -19.72 12.03
C SER A 496 -42.12 -19.63 11.46
N GLY A 497 -42.32 -20.09 10.22
CA GLY A 497 -43.66 -20.24 9.63
C GLY A 497 -44.04 -19.19 8.56
N GLY A 498 -43.09 -18.40 8.07
CA GLY A 498 -43.32 -17.40 7.02
C GLY A 498 -43.67 -16.01 7.56
N ASN A 499 -43.99 -15.08 6.66
CA ASN A 499 -44.23 -13.66 6.99
C ASN A 499 -45.72 -13.32 7.24
N THR A 500 -46.67 -14.18 6.86
CA THR A 500 -48.12 -13.97 7.05
C THR A 500 -48.82 -15.29 7.32
N VAL A 501 -49.84 -15.28 8.19
CA VAL A 501 -50.67 -16.45 8.48
C VAL A 501 -52.13 -16.04 8.63
N THR A 502 -53.04 -16.78 7.98
CA THR A 502 -54.49 -16.59 8.10
C THR A 502 -55.09 -17.69 8.97
N ARG A 503 -55.91 -17.34 9.96
CA ARG A 503 -56.62 -18.28 10.83
C ARG A 503 -58.05 -17.78 11.10
N GLY A 504 -58.98 -18.71 11.29
CA GLY A 504 -60.34 -18.40 11.69
C GLY A 504 -60.42 -17.90 13.14
N LYS A 505 -61.45 -17.11 13.47
CA LYS A 505 -61.72 -16.62 14.82
C LYS A 505 -61.87 -17.79 15.81
N GLY A 506 -61.32 -17.63 17.02
CA GLY A 506 -61.34 -18.66 18.07
C GLY A 506 -60.35 -19.81 17.83
N LYS A 507 -59.49 -19.72 16.82
CA LYS A 507 -58.35 -20.64 16.63
C LYS A 507 -57.08 -20.08 17.25
N THR A 508 -56.11 -20.95 17.51
CA THR A 508 -54.82 -20.60 18.10
C THR A 508 -53.74 -20.54 17.01
N ILE A 509 -52.88 -19.52 17.07
CA ILE A 509 -51.67 -19.38 16.26
C ILE A 509 -50.46 -19.70 17.15
N THR A 510 -49.63 -20.64 16.72
CA THR A 510 -48.34 -20.91 17.41
C THR A 510 -47.26 -20.02 16.81
N LEU A 511 -46.78 -19.09 17.62
CA LEU A 511 -45.60 -18.26 17.34
C LEU A 511 -44.38 -18.99 17.87
N ASN A 512 -43.37 -19.21 17.01
CA ASN A 512 -42.19 -19.97 17.39
C ASN A 512 -40.92 -19.20 16.97
N GLY A 513 -40.17 -18.77 17.98
CA GLY A 513 -38.92 -18.04 17.90
C GLY A 513 -37.68 -18.90 18.14
N SER A 514 -37.83 -20.22 18.25
CA SER A 514 -36.74 -21.16 18.60
C SER A 514 -35.62 -21.23 17.56
N LEU A 515 -35.83 -20.67 16.36
CA LEU A 515 -34.79 -20.50 15.34
C LEU A 515 -33.93 -19.24 15.55
N SER A 516 -34.17 -18.47 16.62
CA SER A 516 -33.32 -17.35 17.00
C SER A 516 -31.96 -17.86 17.50
N GLN A 517 -30.92 -17.06 17.29
CA GLN A 517 -29.54 -17.48 17.51
C GLN A 517 -28.71 -16.38 18.19
N ASP A 518 -27.85 -16.79 19.13
CA ASP A 518 -26.75 -15.98 19.66
C ASP A 518 -25.51 -16.49 18.93
N PRO A 519 -24.91 -15.68 18.04
CA PRO A 519 -23.75 -16.11 17.28
C PRO A 519 -22.52 -16.46 18.14
N ASP A 520 -22.49 -16.04 19.42
CA ASP A 520 -21.36 -16.25 20.33
C ASP A 520 -21.38 -17.57 21.11
N VAL A 521 -22.45 -18.36 20.94
CA VAL A 521 -22.59 -19.71 21.49
C VAL A 521 -22.88 -20.72 20.38
N GLU A 522 -22.77 -22.00 20.71
CA GLU A 522 -23.05 -23.06 19.74
C GLU A 522 -24.47 -22.97 19.16
N PRO A 523 -24.64 -23.24 17.85
CA PRO A 523 -25.96 -23.21 17.21
C PRO A 523 -26.97 -24.07 17.96
N GLY A 524 -28.18 -23.53 18.15
CA GLY A 524 -29.26 -24.22 18.86
C GLY A 524 -29.27 -24.03 20.38
N ASN A 525 -28.22 -23.44 20.97
CA ASN A 525 -28.26 -23.09 22.40
C ASN A 525 -29.00 -21.76 22.62
N ILE A 526 -30.26 -21.86 23.08
CA ILE A 526 -31.13 -20.71 23.40
C ILE A 526 -31.35 -20.53 24.92
N THR A 527 -30.65 -21.29 25.76
CA THR A 527 -30.91 -21.39 27.22
C THR A 527 -30.74 -20.06 27.96
N SER A 528 -29.84 -19.21 27.49
CA SER A 528 -29.55 -17.90 28.08
C SER A 528 -30.30 -16.74 27.42
N MET A 529 -31.20 -17.04 26.47
CA MET A 529 -32.05 -16.06 25.79
C MET A 529 -33.41 -15.94 26.46
N ASN A 530 -33.89 -14.72 26.50
CA ASN A 530 -35.26 -14.37 26.84
C ASN A 530 -35.95 -13.78 25.62
N PHE A 531 -37.24 -14.12 25.48
CA PHE A 531 -38.03 -13.77 24.31
C PHE A 531 -39.16 -12.85 24.74
N THR A 532 -39.30 -11.73 24.05
CA THR A 532 -40.37 -10.75 24.27
C THR A 532 -41.18 -10.65 22.99
N TRP A 533 -42.44 -11.04 23.06
CA TRP A 533 -43.37 -10.96 21.94
C TRP A 533 -44.25 -9.73 22.08
N LEU A 534 -44.29 -8.90 21.04
CA LEU A 534 -45.16 -7.73 20.95
C LEU A 534 -46.22 -7.95 19.89
N CYS A 535 -47.40 -7.40 20.14
CA CYS A 535 -48.56 -7.56 19.26
C CYS A 535 -49.29 -6.22 19.11
N LYS A 536 -49.61 -5.85 17.87
CA LYS A 536 -50.40 -4.64 17.55
C LYS A 536 -51.32 -4.86 16.35
N LYS A 537 -52.30 -3.99 16.15
CA LYS A 537 -52.99 -3.85 14.86
C LYS A 537 -52.06 -3.18 13.84
N ARG A 538 -52.26 -3.44 12.54
CA ARG A 538 -51.41 -2.91 11.48
C ARG A 538 -51.32 -1.38 11.50
N ASN A 539 -52.43 -0.70 11.79
CA ASN A 539 -52.53 0.77 11.81
C ASN A 539 -51.96 1.43 13.09
N GLU A 540 -51.35 0.65 13.99
CA GLU A 540 -50.76 1.14 15.24
C GLU A 540 -49.23 1.14 15.17
N SER A 541 -48.58 1.80 16.14
CA SER A 541 -47.12 1.81 16.30
C SER A 541 -46.69 0.96 17.49
N PHE A 542 -45.53 0.30 17.39
CA PHE A 542 -44.94 -0.38 18.54
C PHE A 542 -44.39 0.65 19.56
N PRO A 543 -44.49 0.38 20.87
CA PRO A 543 -43.98 1.26 21.91
C PRO A 543 -42.46 1.41 21.83
N ASN A 544 -41.96 2.57 22.29
CA ASN A 544 -40.53 2.81 22.43
C ASN A 544 -39.96 1.92 23.56
N LEU A 545 -38.85 1.23 23.30
CA LEU A 545 -38.26 0.21 24.18
C LEU A 545 -37.55 0.79 25.42
N SER A 546 -37.54 2.12 25.57
CA SER A 546 -36.91 2.83 26.70
C SER A 546 -37.74 2.81 28.00
N VAL A 547 -38.97 2.28 27.98
CA VAL A 547 -39.91 2.26 29.12
C VAL A 547 -40.46 0.84 29.31
N PRO A 548 -40.76 0.38 30.55
CA PRO A 548 -41.39 -0.93 30.78
C PRO A 548 -42.70 -1.08 29.98
N ILE A 549 -42.75 -2.08 29.10
CA ILE A 549 -43.89 -2.32 28.21
C ILE A 549 -44.98 -3.10 28.98
N PRO A 550 -46.24 -2.63 29.03
CA PRO A 550 -47.32 -3.32 29.74
C PRO A 550 -47.65 -4.67 29.08
N VAL A 551 -48.05 -5.65 29.92
CA VAL A 551 -48.51 -6.95 29.46
C VAL A 551 -49.96 -6.84 28.99
N VAL A 552 -50.24 -7.29 27.77
CA VAL A 552 -51.61 -7.28 27.23
C VAL A 552 -52.39 -8.49 27.73
N SER A 553 -53.59 -8.24 28.27
CA SER A 553 -54.48 -9.26 28.80
C SER A 553 -55.61 -9.60 27.83
N LEU A 554 -56.04 -10.86 27.84
CA LEU A 554 -57.19 -11.37 27.08
C LEU A 554 -58.54 -10.91 27.67
N THR A 555 -58.54 -10.48 28.93
CA THR A 555 -59.70 -9.92 29.63
C THR A 555 -59.65 -8.40 29.56
N PRO A 556 -60.67 -7.72 29.00
CA PRO A 556 -60.81 -6.28 29.13
C PRO A 556 -60.94 -5.97 30.63
N GLY A 557 -60.06 -5.13 31.16
CA GLY A 557 -60.29 -4.55 32.48
C GLY A 557 -61.58 -3.75 32.42
N LEU A 558 -62.50 -3.98 33.37
CA LEU A 558 -63.65 -3.12 33.60
C LEU A 558 -63.14 -1.70 33.85
N GLY A 559 -63.22 -0.83 32.83
CA GLY A 559 -62.97 0.60 32.96
C GLY A 559 -61.85 1.24 32.12
N GLN A 560 -61.15 0.52 31.21
CA GLN A 560 -60.20 1.17 30.29
C GLN A 560 -60.62 1.00 28.82
N GLY A 561 -61.29 2.03 28.28
CA GLY A 561 -61.58 2.15 26.86
C GLY A 561 -60.31 2.44 26.05
N GLY A 562 -59.60 1.39 25.64
CA GLY A 562 -58.51 1.48 24.68
C GLY A 562 -58.86 0.77 23.38
N SER A 563 -59.28 1.49 22.35
CA SER A 563 -59.69 0.97 21.03
C SER A 563 -58.54 0.39 20.18
N GLY A 564 -57.49 -0.16 20.79
CA GLY A 564 -56.26 -0.60 20.11
C GLY A 564 -55.55 -1.83 20.71
N GLY A 565 -54.54 -2.35 20.00
CA GLY A 565 -53.81 -3.56 20.32
C GLY A 565 -54.47 -4.85 19.81
N CYS A 566 -53.81 -5.99 19.99
CA CYS A 566 -54.33 -7.28 19.50
C CYS A 566 -55.57 -7.78 20.23
N PHE A 567 -55.80 -7.37 21.48
CA PHE A 567 -56.93 -7.80 22.30
C PHE A 567 -57.84 -6.65 22.74
N GLY A 568 -57.66 -5.44 22.19
CA GLY A 568 -58.42 -4.26 22.62
C GLY A 568 -58.00 -3.72 24.00
N THR A 569 -56.78 -4.02 24.45
CA THR A 569 -56.21 -3.59 25.73
C THR A 569 -54.97 -2.69 25.56
N GLY A 570 -54.73 -2.17 24.36
CA GLY A 570 -53.57 -1.36 23.99
C GLY A 570 -52.41 -2.17 23.39
N VAL A 571 -51.45 -1.48 22.77
CA VAL A 571 -50.23 -2.12 22.22
C VAL A 571 -49.31 -2.50 23.37
N GLY A 572 -48.86 -3.76 23.41
CA GLY A 572 -47.97 -4.21 24.46
C GLY A 572 -47.43 -5.61 24.28
N ARG A 573 -46.89 -6.15 25.37
CA ARG A 573 -46.17 -7.42 25.42
C ARG A 573 -47.11 -8.58 25.72
N LEU A 574 -47.00 -9.69 24.98
CA LEU A 574 -47.72 -10.92 25.31
C LEU A 574 -47.25 -11.47 26.66
N ASN A 575 -48.14 -12.11 27.42
CA ASN A 575 -47.82 -12.71 28.72
C ASN A 575 -47.03 -14.02 28.60
N SER A 576 -45.87 -13.96 27.96
CA SER A 576 -44.90 -15.06 27.91
C SER A 576 -43.49 -14.54 27.63
N ASN A 577 -42.51 -15.22 28.22
CA ASN A 577 -41.08 -15.00 28.00
C ASN A 577 -40.41 -16.15 27.23
N THR A 578 -41.20 -17.12 26.76
CA THR A 578 -40.70 -18.35 26.10
C THR A 578 -40.50 -18.16 24.60
N ALA A 579 -39.63 -19.00 24.02
CA ALA A 579 -39.40 -19.04 22.58
C ALA A 579 -40.67 -19.43 21.79
N VAL A 580 -41.59 -20.19 22.38
CA VAL A 580 -42.85 -20.61 21.75
C VAL A 580 -44.03 -20.04 22.52
N VAL A 581 -44.94 -19.34 21.84
CA VAL A 581 -46.13 -18.72 22.41
C VAL A 581 -47.36 -19.06 21.58
N ASN A 582 -48.44 -19.42 22.25
CA ASN A 582 -49.73 -19.67 21.62
C ASN A 582 -50.61 -18.42 21.73
N LEU A 583 -50.94 -17.82 20.59
CA LEU A 583 -51.77 -16.63 20.46
C LEU A 583 -53.21 -17.03 20.12
N SER A 584 -54.16 -16.73 21.01
CA SER A 584 -55.59 -16.95 20.74
C SER A 584 -56.18 -15.82 19.87
N THR A 585 -56.94 -16.20 18.84
CA THR A 585 -57.66 -15.24 17.98
C THR A 585 -59.08 -14.93 18.46
N SER A 586 -59.51 -15.45 19.63
CA SER A 586 -60.89 -15.28 20.14
C SER A 586 -61.27 -13.82 20.38
N ALA A 587 -60.34 -13.02 20.90
CA ALA A 587 -60.50 -11.59 21.18
C ALA A 587 -60.06 -10.67 20.02
N MET A 588 -59.74 -11.25 18.86
CA MET A 588 -59.32 -10.51 17.67
C MET A 588 -60.50 -10.29 16.73
N ASN A 589 -60.53 -9.13 16.05
CA ASN A 589 -61.55 -8.79 15.06
C ASN A 589 -61.31 -9.51 13.74
N VAL A 590 -62.39 -10.01 13.12
CA VAL A 590 -62.37 -10.64 11.80
C VAL A 590 -62.18 -9.56 10.73
N GLY A 591 -61.37 -9.85 9.69
CA GLY A 591 -61.09 -8.91 8.60
C GLY A 591 -59.97 -7.91 8.89
N GLU A 592 -59.39 -7.93 10.10
CA GLU A 592 -58.31 -7.04 10.52
C GLU A 592 -56.92 -7.68 10.39
N PHE A 593 -55.89 -6.86 10.20
CA PHE A 593 -54.49 -7.29 10.16
C PHE A 593 -53.73 -6.91 11.43
N TYR A 594 -52.88 -7.82 11.90
CA TYR A 594 -52.09 -7.67 13.12
C TYR A 594 -50.63 -7.97 12.83
N ASP A 595 -49.74 -7.18 13.43
CA ASP A 595 -48.30 -7.34 13.31
C ASP A 595 -47.72 -7.91 14.60
N ILE A 596 -46.87 -8.93 14.46
CA ILE A 596 -46.14 -9.58 15.56
C ILE A 596 -44.67 -9.20 15.46
N LYS A 597 -44.09 -8.81 16.59
CA LYS A 597 -42.65 -8.51 16.69
C LYS A 597 -42.02 -9.34 17.79
N LEU A 598 -40.92 -10.01 17.46
CA LEU A 598 -40.08 -10.74 18.42
C LEU A 598 -38.86 -9.90 18.79
N ILE A 599 -38.61 -9.76 20.09
CA ILE A 599 -37.41 -9.16 20.64
C ILE A 599 -36.70 -10.23 21.44
N VAL A 600 -35.43 -10.46 21.14
CA VAL A 600 -34.59 -11.43 21.84
C VAL A 600 -33.53 -10.69 22.63
N HIS A 601 -33.37 -11.03 23.90
CA HIS A 601 -32.33 -10.50 24.76
C HIS A 601 -31.63 -11.64 25.49
N HIS A 602 -30.39 -11.42 25.95
CA HIS A 602 -29.63 -12.43 26.67
C HIS A 602 -29.47 -12.01 28.13
N GLN A 603 -29.70 -12.93 29.08
CA GLN A 603 -29.76 -12.60 30.52
C GLN A 603 -28.45 -12.00 31.07
N LEU A 604 -27.29 -12.45 30.59
CA LEU A 604 -25.97 -11.90 30.94
C LEU A 604 -25.51 -10.73 30.05
N ARG A 605 -26.38 -10.18 29.17
CA ARG A 605 -26.03 -9.06 28.26
C ARG A 605 -26.67 -7.72 28.64
N GLY A 606 -27.20 -7.56 29.86
CA GLY A 606 -27.83 -6.31 30.32
C GLY A 606 -26.99 -5.50 31.31
N LYS A 607 -26.85 -4.20 31.01
CA LYS A 607 -26.36 -3.07 31.83
C LYS A 607 -24.84 -2.93 32.05
N TYR A 608 -24.18 -2.24 31.14
CA TYR A 608 -23.21 -1.21 31.52
C TYR A 608 -23.80 0.14 31.10
N ASN A 609 -23.85 1.09 32.04
CA ASN A 609 -24.42 2.43 31.85
C ASN A 609 -23.63 3.26 30.84
#